data_AF-W9Z3X6-F1
#
_entry.id   AF-W9Z3X6-F1
#
_cell.length_a   1.000
_cell.length_b   1.000
_cell.length_c   1.000
_cell.angle_alpha   90.00
_cell.angle_beta   90.00
_cell.angle_gamma   90.00
#
_symmetry.space_group_name_H-M   'P 1'
#
loop_
_entity.id
_entity.type
_entity.pdbx_description
1 polymer ?
#
loop_
_entity_poly.entity_id
_entity_poly.type
_entity_poly.pdbx_seq_one_letter_code
_entity_poly.pdbx_strand_id
1 'polypeptide(L)'
;MATVAYSPISKKYVMTFEYCGGPLTGGCPVYYKVSNDPLAFGSATAQPIIPNDGQLNPNGSPFVIWTPEPGKKGSGIFIANGNSREEVFVNTDAVDPNGWKPVNVGQWSAYSRELRIIQTPDNSAAEGKPKLLITNGGNIGCSGDCYNYVADGLVDIPSYPRN
;
A
#
# COMPACT_ATOMS: atom_id res chain seq x y z
N MET A 1 4.01 13.38 1.61
CA MET A 1 2.91 12.75 2.41
C MET A 1 3.49 11.61 3.25
N ALA A 2 2.96 11.35 4.45
CA ALA A 2 3.35 10.19 5.27
C ALA A 2 2.11 9.49 5.84
N THR A 3 2.07 8.15 5.78
CA THR A 3 1.01 7.33 6.38
C THR A 3 1.62 6.20 7.19
N VAL A 4 0.91 5.71 8.22
CA VAL A 4 1.43 4.73 9.17
C VAL A 4 0.45 3.58 9.34
N ALA A 5 0.97 2.35 9.27
CA ALA A 5 0.25 1.13 9.62
C ALA A 5 0.92 0.43 10.81
N TYR A 6 0.12 -0.20 11.67
CA TYR A 6 0.58 -0.97 12.81
C TYR A 6 0.22 -2.44 12.65
N SER A 7 1.18 -3.33 12.92
CA SER A 7 0.92 -4.75 13.04
C SER A 7 0.71 -5.15 14.51
N PRO A 8 -0.47 -5.69 14.88
CA PRO A 8 -0.68 -6.28 16.19
C PRO A 8 0.06 -7.62 16.36
N ILE A 9 0.60 -8.23 15.30
CA ILE A 9 1.33 -9.51 15.36
C ILE A 9 2.82 -9.24 15.65
N SER A 10 3.52 -8.56 14.74
CA SER A 10 4.94 -8.22 14.90
C SER A 10 5.21 -7.04 15.84
N LYS A 11 4.16 -6.29 16.24
CA LYS A 11 4.27 -5.07 17.06
C LYS A 11 5.08 -3.95 16.39
N LYS A 12 5.23 -4.01 15.06
CA LYS A 12 5.93 -3.01 14.25
C LYS A 12 4.97 -1.96 13.70
N TYR A 13 5.44 -0.72 13.63
CA TYR A 13 4.87 0.36 12.87
C TYR A 13 5.65 0.53 11.57
N VAL A 14 4.93 0.63 10.45
CA VAL A 14 5.49 0.90 9.13
C VAL A 14 4.95 2.24 8.67
N MET A 15 5.86 3.21 8.48
CA MET A 15 5.52 4.52 7.91
C MET A 15 5.97 4.56 6.46
N THR A 16 5.05 4.78 5.52
CA THR A 16 5.40 5.09 4.12
C THR A 16 5.43 6.60 3.90
N PHE A 17 6.28 7.05 2.99
CA PHE A 17 6.40 8.44 2.58
C PHE A 17 7.01 8.55 1.18
N GLU A 18 6.72 9.64 0.49
CA GLU A 18 7.38 9.96 -0.78
C GLU A 18 8.68 10.72 -0.51
N TYR A 19 9.79 10.29 -1.13
CA TYR A 19 11.10 10.91 -0.92
C TYR A 19 11.59 11.63 -2.18
N CYS A 20 11.01 12.81 -2.44
CA CYS A 20 11.45 13.69 -3.52
C CYS A 20 12.89 14.17 -3.27
N GLY A 21 13.79 14.01 -4.25
CA GLY A 21 15.20 14.37 -4.11
C GLY A 21 16.00 13.46 -3.16
N GLY A 22 15.47 12.28 -2.84
CA GLY A 22 16.18 11.24 -2.09
C GLY A 22 17.27 10.54 -2.91
N PRO A 23 17.91 9.50 -2.35
CA PRO A 23 19.02 8.78 -3.00
C PRO A 23 18.65 8.11 -4.32
N LEU A 24 17.39 7.70 -4.49
CA LEU A 24 16.89 7.20 -5.76
C LEU A 24 16.51 8.38 -6.65
N THR A 25 17.17 8.47 -7.80
CA THR A 25 16.93 9.53 -8.79
C THR A 25 15.61 9.31 -9.53
N GLY A 26 14.88 10.40 -9.80
CA GLY A 26 13.65 10.40 -10.60
C GLY A 26 12.37 10.46 -9.76
N GLY A 27 11.63 11.56 -9.90
CA GLY A 27 10.36 11.79 -9.21
C GLY A 27 10.48 11.79 -7.68
N CYS A 28 9.48 11.21 -7.02
CA CYS A 28 9.39 11.05 -5.56
C CYS A 28 9.12 9.57 -5.20
N PRO A 29 10.13 8.69 -5.25
CA PRO A 29 9.92 7.27 -4.99
C PRO A 29 9.35 7.03 -3.59
N VAL A 30 8.55 5.98 -3.45
CA VAL A 30 7.97 5.63 -2.15
C VAL A 30 9.02 4.89 -1.31
N TYR A 31 9.26 5.44 -0.13
CA TYR A 31 10.09 4.85 0.90
C TYR A 31 9.22 4.46 2.09
N TYR A 32 9.79 3.64 2.96
CA TYR A 32 9.23 3.31 4.24
C TYR A 32 10.29 3.28 5.34
N LYS A 33 9.83 3.42 6.57
CA LYS A 33 10.59 3.18 7.78
C LYS A 33 9.83 2.21 8.67
N VAL A 34 10.58 1.39 9.40
CA VAL A 34 10.03 0.44 10.37
C VAL A 34 10.50 0.83 11.76
N SER A 35 9.59 0.85 12.73
CA SER A 35 9.88 1.16 14.12
C SER A 35 9.00 0.33 15.05
N ASN A 36 9.46 0.05 16.26
CA ASN A 36 8.61 -0.53 17.31
C ASN A 36 7.89 0.57 18.14
N ASP A 37 8.26 1.83 17.93
CA ASP A 37 7.68 3.01 18.57
C ASP A 37 7.26 4.02 17.48
N PRO A 38 5.98 4.43 17.39
CA PRO A 38 5.50 5.33 16.35
C PRO A 38 6.10 6.74 16.45
N LEU A 39 6.79 7.08 17.55
CA LEU A 39 7.47 8.36 17.75
C LEU A 39 8.96 8.33 17.36
N ALA A 40 9.51 7.14 17.07
CA ALA A 40 10.96 6.95 16.87
C ALA A 40 11.41 6.87 15.39
N PHE A 41 10.53 7.16 14.43
CA PHE A 41 10.85 7.09 12.99
C PHE A 41 12.01 8.02 12.55
N GLY A 42 12.32 9.07 13.31
CA GLY A 42 13.46 9.95 13.01
C GLY A 42 14.79 9.18 12.94
N SER A 43 14.96 8.18 13.80
CA SER A 43 16.16 7.34 13.90
C SER A 43 16.14 6.09 13.00
N ALA A 44 14.98 5.71 12.48
CA ALA A 44 14.84 4.53 11.65
C ALA A 44 15.41 4.75 10.24
N THR A 45 16.04 3.71 9.71
CA THR A 45 16.60 3.71 8.35
C THR A 45 15.47 3.72 7.33
N ALA A 46 15.55 4.64 6.37
CA ALA A 46 14.63 4.69 5.24
C ALA A 46 14.99 3.61 4.21
N GLN A 47 14.00 2.85 3.76
CA GLN A 47 14.14 1.81 2.74
C GLN A 47 13.19 2.10 1.58
N PRO A 48 13.62 1.98 0.32
CA PRO A 48 12.71 2.14 -0.81
C PRO A 48 11.80 0.91 -0.95
N ILE A 49 10.58 1.09 -1.46
CA ILE A 49 9.77 -0.04 -1.93
C ILE A 49 10.24 -0.38 -3.35
N ILE A 50 11.02 -1.44 -3.48
CA ILE A 50 11.50 -1.97 -4.76
C ILE A 50 10.99 -3.41 -4.87
N PRO A 51 10.02 -3.69 -5.76
CA PRO A 51 9.61 -5.05 -6.02
C PRO A 51 10.72 -5.82 -6.74
N ASN A 52 10.73 -7.15 -6.64
CA ASN A 52 11.83 -8.00 -7.12
C ASN A 52 12.25 -7.83 -8.60
N ASP A 53 11.39 -7.25 -9.46
CA ASP A 53 11.74 -6.94 -10.86
C ASP A 53 12.37 -5.56 -11.05
N GLY A 54 12.32 -4.69 -10.03
CA GLY A 54 12.79 -3.30 -10.05
C GLY A 54 12.07 -2.38 -11.04
N GLN A 55 11.06 -2.88 -11.77
CA GLN A 55 10.38 -2.13 -12.85
C GLN A 55 9.13 -1.41 -12.33
N LEU A 56 8.42 -2.02 -11.39
CA LEU A 56 7.14 -1.52 -10.88
C LEU A 56 7.28 -0.66 -9.62
N ASN A 57 8.41 0.02 -9.43
CA ASN A 57 8.61 0.86 -8.23
C ASN A 57 7.50 1.92 -8.10
N PRO A 58 6.81 2.01 -6.95
CA PRO A 58 5.85 3.07 -6.69
C PRO A 58 6.53 4.43 -6.51
N ASN A 59 5.90 5.46 -7.03
CA ASN A 59 6.27 6.86 -6.90
C ASN A 59 5.04 7.66 -6.43
N GLY A 60 5.27 8.70 -5.63
CA GLY A 60 4.29 9.71 -5.25
C GLY A 60 3.18 9.26 -4.28
N SER A 61 2.87 10.12 -3.32
CA SER A 61 1.67 10.09 -2.45
C SER A 61 1.23 8.69 -1.98
N PRO A 62 2.07 8.00 -1.18
CA PRO A 62 1.77 6.63 -0.77
C PRO A 62 0.74 6.55 0.35
N PHE A 63 0.05 5.41 0.39
CA PHE A 63 -0.75 4.95 1.51
C PHE A 63 -0.28 3.55 1.95
N VAL A 64 -0.38 3.23 3.25
CA VAL A 64 -0.09 1.88 3.76
C VAL A 64 -1.12 1.44 4.79
N ILE A 65 -1.49 0.16 4.73
CA ILE A 65 -2.31 -0.52 5.74
C ILE A 65 -1.69 -1.85 6.15
N TRP A 66 -2.15 -2.38 7.27
CA TRP A 66 -1.89 -3.75 7.71
C TRP A 66 -3.21 -4.51 7.82
N THR A 67 -3.19 -5.80 7.49
CA THR A 67 -4.35 -6.70 7.64
C THR A 67 -3.90 -8.12 7.95
N PRO A 68 -4.70 -8.94 8.65
CA PRO A 68 -4.50 -10.39 8.66
C PRO A 68 -4.44 -10.94 7.23
N GLU A 69 -3.56 -11.90 7.00
CA GLU A 69 -3.41 -12.52 5.70
C GLU A 69 -4.60 -13.44 5.41
N PRO A 70 -5.30 -13.27 4.28
CA PRO A 70 -6.42 -14.13 3.92
C PRO A 70 -6.01 -15.61 3.88
N GLY A 71 -6.84 -16.47 4.47
CA GLY A 71 -6.61 -17.92 4.48
C GLY A 71 -5.45 -18.40 5.36
N LYS A 72 -4.70 -17.52 6.04
CA LYS A 72 -3.52 -17.89 6.82
C LYS A 72 -3.58 -17.35 8.25
N LYS A 73 -4.03 -18.21 9.17
CA LYS A 73 -4.21 -17.87 10.59
C LYS A 73 -2.88 -17.47 11.23
N GLY A 74 -2.91 -16.40 12.02
CA GLY A 74 -1.74 -15.94 12.77
C GLY A 74 -0.67 -15.22 11.93
N SER A 75 -0.96 -14.91 10.66
CA SER A 75 -0.10 -14.08 9.82
C SER A 75 -0.80 -12.81 9.37
N GLY A 76 -0.01 -11.78 9.08
CA GLY A 76 -0.46 -10.51 8.54
C GLY A 76 0.39 -10.08 7.35
N ILE A 77 -0.12 -9.10 6.63
CA ILE A 77 0.55 -8.47 5.51
C ILE A 77 0.42 -6.94 5.61
N PHE A 78 1.44 -6.24 5.11
CA PHE A 78 1.36 -4.83 4.81
C PHE A 78 1.02 -4.66 3.33
N ILE A 79 0.12 -3.74 3.03
CA ILE A 79 -0.28 -3.38 1.67
C ILE A 79 -0.01 -1.89 1.51
N ALA A 80 0.85 -1.53 0.55
CA ALA A 80 1.21 -0.16 0.23
C ALA A 80 0.87 0.18 -1.23
N ASN A 81 0.81 1.46 -1.55
CA ASN A 81 0.69 1.94 -2.93
C ASN A 81 1.53 3.20 -3.17
N GLY A 82 1.51 3.67 -4.42
CA GLY A 82 1.92 5.02 -4.84
C GLY A 82 1.05 5.44 -6.02
N ASN A 83 0.95 6.73 -6.32
CA ASN A 83 0.05 7.22 -7.38
C ASN A 83 0.50 6.87 -8.79
N SER A 84 1.76 6.51 -9.00
CA SER A 84 2.30 6.19 -10.31
C SER A 84 1.99 4.76 -10.79
N ARG A 85 1.29 3.96 -9.98
CA ARG A 85 1.05 2.53 -10.21
C ARG A 85 -0.39 2.15 -9.89
N GLU A 86 -0.94 1.23 -10.67
CA GLU A 86 -2.27 0.67 -10.44
C GLU A 86 -2.22 -0.46 -9.42
N GLU A 87 -1.11 -1.17 -9.39
CA GLU A 87 -0.83 -2.24 -8.44
C GLU A 87 -0.76 -1.74 -7.00
N VAL A 88 -1.01 -2.66 -6.08
CA VAL A 88 -0.58 -2.52 -4.69
C VAL A 88 0.67 -3.36 -4.46
N PHE A 89 1.45 -2.99 -3.46
CA PHE A 89 2.68 -3.66 -3.08
C PHE A 89 2.47 -4.35 -1.74
N VAL A 90 2.69 -5.65 -1.70
CA VAL A 90 2.41 -6.48 -0.52
C VAL A 90 3.72 -6.99 0.06
N ASN A 91 3.85 -6.89 1.39
CA ASN A 91 4.92 -7.52 2.15
C ASN A 91 4.33 -8.33 3.30
N THR A 92 5.04 -9.36 3.73
CA THR A 92 4.68 -10.09 4.94
C THR A 92 4.90 -9.23 6.19
N ASP A 93 4.39 -9.68 7.33
CA ASP A 93 4.60 -9.04 8.62
C ASP A 93 6.09 -8.92 9.06
N ALA A 94 6.99 -9.67 8.41
CA ALA A 94 8.43 -9.53 8.61
C ALA A 94 8.96 -8.19 8.08
N VAL A 95 8.30 -7.62 7.06
CA VAL A 95 8.70 -6.40 6.34
C VAL A 95 10.12 -6.50 5.78
N ASP A 96 10.43 -7.63 5.15
CA ASP A 96 11.71 -7.87 4.48
C ASP A 96 11.89 -6.81 3.36
N PRO A 97 13.00 -6.05 3.31
CA PRO A 97 13.27 -5.11 2.22
C PRO A 97 13.17 -5.70 0.81
N ASN A 98 13.51 -6.99 0.64
CA ASN A 98 13.37 -7.70 -0.64
C ASN A 98 12.02 -8.45 -0.76
N GLY A 99 11.13 -8.22 0.21
CA GLY A 99 9.87 -8.92 0.34
C GLY A 99 8.71 -8.27 -0.41
N TRP A 100 8.84 -7.04 -0.91
CA TRP A 100 7.74 -6.34 -1.58
C TRP A 100 7.41 -6.98 -2.93
N LYS A 101 6.12 -7.29 -3.14
CA LYS A 101 5.62 -7.89 -4.39
C LYS A 101 4.45 -7.10 -4.94
N PRO A 102 4.42 -6.82 -6.26
CA PRO A 102 3.29 -6.14 -6.88
C PRO A 102 2.11 -7.10 -6.99
N VAL A 103 0.91 -6.58 -6.77
CA VAL A 103 -0.35 -7.31 -6.98
C VAL A 103 -1.31 -6.41 -7.73
N ASN A 104 -1.77 -6.88 -8.88
CA ASN A 104 -2.81 -6.19 -9.66
C ASN A 104 -4.15 -6.35 -8.92
N VAL A 105 -4.81 -5.22 -8.67
CA VAL A 105 -6.10 -5.14 -7.96
C VAL A 105 -7.23 -4.65 -8.88
N GLY A 106 -6.98 -4.43 -10.16
CA GLY A 106 -7.99 -3.97 -11.12
C GLY A 106 -8.58 -2.60 -10.80
N GLN A 107 -7.79 -1.70 -10.22
CA GLN A 107 -8.19 -0.32 -9.88
C GLN A 107 -7.16 0.66 -10.40
N TRP A 108 -7.64 1.78 -10.95
CA TRP A 108 -6.77 2.82 -11.51
C TRP A 108 -5.89 3.47 -10.45
N SER A 109 -4.73 3.93 -10.92
CA SER A 109 -3.81 4.74 -10.14
C SER A 109 -4.37 6.14 -9.89
N ALA A 110 -4.08 6.71 -8.72
CA ALA A 110 -4.58 8.03 -8.35
C ALA A 110 -3.74 8.66 -7.24
N TYR A 111 -3.77 9.98 -7.17
CA TYR A 111 -3.08 10.75 -6.15
C TYR A 111 -3.62 10.42 -4.76
N SER A 112 -2.73 9.99 -3.85
CA SER A 112 -3.07 9.62 -2.47
C SER A 112 -4.23 8.62 -2.33
N ARG A 113 -4.32 7.65 -3.25
CA ARG A 113 -5.35 6.59 -3.24
C ARG A 113 -5.38 5.88 -1.88
N GLU A 114 -6.51 5.95 -1.18
CA GLU A 114 -6.66 5.38 0.17
C GLU A 114 -7.00 3.89 0.08
N LEU A 115 -6.52 3.16 1.09
CA LEU A 115 -6.74 1.73 1.25
C LEU A 115 -7.43 1.50 2.59
N ARG A 116 -8.45 0.66 2.62
CA ARG A 116 -9.16 0.29 3.85
C ARG A 116 -9.70 -1.12 3.79
N ILE A 117 -9.57 -1.86 4.89
CA ILE A 117 -10.31 -3.11 5.04
C ILE A 117 -11.72 -2.78 5.53
N ILE A 118 -12.73 -3.26 4.81
CA ILE A 118 -14.13 -3.13 5.22
C ILE A 118 -14.77 -4.50 5.41
N GLN A 119 -15.62 -4.60 6.42
CA GLN A 119 -16.48 -5.75 6.64
C GLN A 119 -17.71 -5.62 5.73
N THR A 120 -18.01 -6.67 4.97
CA THR A 120 -19.21 -6.68 4.13
C THR A 120 -20.40 -7.27 4.90
N PRO A 121 -21.65 -6.92 4.54
CA PRO A 121 -22.84 -7.58 5.08
C PRO A 121 -22.92 -9.06 4.66
N ASP A 122 -23.53 -9.90 5.51
CA ASP A 122 -23.74 -11.33 5.23
C ASP A 122 -24.59 -11.56 3.97
N ASN A 123 -25.50 -10.64 3.64
CA ASN A 123 -26.35 -10.68 2.46
C ASN A 123 -25.74 -10.00 1.21
N SER A 124 -24.47 -9.61 1.25
CA SER A 124 -23.75 -9.09 0.09
C SER A 124 -23.20 -10.21 -0.79
N ALA A 125 -22.78 -9.90 -2.02
CA ALA A 125 -22.07 -10.86 -2.90
C ALA A 125 -20.75 -11.39 -2.30
N ALA A 126 -20.22 -10.73 -1.26
CA ALA A 126 -19.05 -11.16 -0.53
C ALA A 126 -19.39 -12.05 0.68
N GLU A 127 -20.67 -12.28 1.01
CA GLU A 127 -21.15 -13.18 2.06
C GLU A 127 -20.49 -12.93 3.43
N GLY A 128 -20.40 -11.67 3.86
CA GLY A 128 -19.77 -11.34 5.13
C GLY A 128 -18.24 -11.52 5.14
N LYS A 129 -17.58 -11.70 3.99
CA LYS A 129 -16.11 -11.72 3.93
C LYS A 129 -15.57 -10.29 3.89
N PRO A 130 -14.51 -9.96 4.65
CA PRO A 130 -13.88 -8.66 4.57
C PRO A 130 -13.23 -8.45 3.19
N LYS A 131 -13.22 -7.21 2.74
CA LYS A 131 -12.72 -6.80 1.42
C LYS A 131 -11.79 -5.60 1.55
N LEU A 132 -10.94 -5.40 0.55
CA LEU A 132 -10.14 -4.20 0.40
C LEU A 132 -10.96 -3.16 -0.37
N LEU A 133 -11.32 -2.08 0.31
CA LEU A 133 -11.83 -0.86 -0.29
C LEU A 133 -10.64 0.00 -0.74
N ILE A 134 -10.70 0.46 -1.98
CA ILE A 134 -9.72 1.35 -2.60
C ILE A 134 -10.47 2.59 -3.06
N THR A 135 -10.18 3.74 -2.48
CA THR A 135 -10.88 4.99 -2.80
C THR A 135 -9.94 5.97 -3.48
N ASN A 136 -10.44 6.68 -4.50
CA ASN A 136 -9.62 7.62 -5.25
C ASN A 136 -10.38 8.87 -5.68
N GLY A 137 -9.65 9.97 -5.91
CA GLY A 137 -10.18 11.24 -6.42
C GLY A 137 -9.50 11.71 -7.71
N GLY A 138 -8.85 10.80 -8.45
CA GLY A 138 -8.08 11.13 -9.66
C GLY A 138 -6.64 11.62 -9.42
N ASN A 139 -6.05 12.25 -10.43
CA ASN A 139 -4.63 12.65 -10.46
C ASN A 139 -4.42 14.16 -10.54
N ILE A 140 -3.30 14.63 -9.99
CA ILE A 140 -2.85 16.04 -10.09
C ILE A 140 -2.51 16.38 -11.54
N GLY A 141 -2.76 17.62 -11.94
CA GLY A 141 -2.36 18.13 -13.26
C GLY A 141 -3.28 17.64 -14.39
N CYS A 142 -4.40 17.02 -14.03
CA CYS A 142 -5.36 16.56 -15.01
C CYS A 142 -6.14 17.75 -15.60
N SER A 143 -5.85 18.08 -16.85
CA SER A 143 -6.52 19.13 -17.63
C SER A 143 -6.63 18.70 -19.09
N GLY A 144 -7.78 18.94 -19.74
CA GLY A 144 -8.02 18.54 -21.13
C GLY A 144 -8.57 17.12 -21.23
N ASP A 145 -7.81 16.21 -21.84
CA ASP A 145 -8.26 14.87 -22.24
C ASP A 145 -8.22 13.80 -21.13
N CYS A 146 -8.04 14.21 -19.87
CA CYS A 146 -8.19 13.32 -18.73
C CYS A 146 -9.29 13.84 -17.81
N TYR A 147 -9.94 12.92 -17.10
CA TYR A 147 -11.06 13.22 -16.23
C TYR A 147 -10.83 12.63 -14.85
N ASN A 148 -10.94 13.48 -13.82
CA ASN A 148 -10.92 13.03 -12.44
C ASN A 148 -12.35 12.71 -11.98
N TYR A 149 -12.51 11.56 -11.34
CA TYR A 149 -13.73 11.16 -10.68
C TYR A 149 -13.40 10.70 -9.26
N VAL A 150 -14.36 10.84 -8.35
CA VAL A 150 -14.33 10.07 -7.12
C VAL A 150 -14.87 8.68 -7.45
N ALA A 151 -14.06 7.67 -7.24
CA ALA A 151 -14.44 6.29 -7.51
C ALA A 151 -13.86 5.36 -6.45
N ASP A 152 -14.67 4.35 -6.12
CA ASP A 152 -14.36 3.35 -5.12
C ASP A 152 -14.35 1.95 -5.75
N GLY A 153 -13.32 1.18 -5.45
CA GLY A 153 -13.20 -0.21 -5.81
C GLY A 153 -13.32 -1.11 -4.59
N LEU A 154 -14.11 -2.17 -4.68
CA LEU A 154 -14.18 -3.21 -3.66
C LEU A 154 -13.62 -4.51 -4.21
N VAL A 155 -12.47 -4.95 -3.70
CA VAL A 155 -11.73 -6.09 -4.23
C VAL A 155 -11.40 -7.09 -3.13
N ASP A 156 -11.01 -8.30 -3.52
CA ASP A 156 -10.45 -9.25 -2.57
C ASP A 156 -9.18 -8.71 -1.92
N ILE A 157 -9.01 -8.97 -0.62
CA ILE A 157 -7.77 -8.66 0.07
C ILE A 157 -6.67 -9.51 -0.58
N PRO A 158 -5.58 -8.91 -1.10
CA PRO A 158 -4.51 -9.68 -1.71
C PRO A 158 -3.84 -10.58 -0.67
N SER A 159 -3.41 -11.77 -1.08
CA SER A 159 -2.50 -12.60 -0.27
C SER A 159 -1.06 -12.32 -0.64
N TYR A 160 -0.10 -12.67 0.23
CA TYR A 160 1.31 -12.54 -0.15
C TYR A 160 1.66 -13.56 -1.25
N PRO A 161 2.15 -13.13 -2.43
CA PRO A 161 2.48 -14.07 -3.50
C PRO A 161 3.64 -14.97 -3.07
N ARG A 162 3.42 -16.29 -3.02
CA ARG A 162 4.45 -17.30 -2.76
C ARG A 162 4.46 -18.20 -3.98
N ASN A 163 5.40 -17.96 -4.88
CA ASN A 163 5.67 -18.89 -5.97
C ASN A 163 6.19 -20.20 -5.38
#